data_AF-A0A1Q2M645-F1
#
_entry.id   AF-A0A1Q2M645-F1
#
_cell.length_a   1.000
_cell.length_b   1.000
_cell.length_c   1.000
_cell.angle_alpha   90.00
_cell.angle_beta   90.00
_cell.angle_gamma   90.00
#
_symmetry.space_group_name_H-M   'P 1'
#
loop_
_entity.id
_entity.type
_entity.pdbx_description
1 polymer ?
#
loop_
_entity_poly.entity_id
_entity_poly.type
_entity_poly.pdbx_seq_one_letter_code
_entity_poly.pdbx_strand_id
1 'polypeptide(L)'
;MLWMLLRFYCTLLVRSFFPRESEIALPDESDSHLRRYSRSYQIKRNWVKNIWIAASLLMICFPLLPFVLGLVLFTSFLSFAILDETA
;
A
#
# COMPACT_ATOMS: atom_id res chain seq x y z
N MET A 1 15.57 23.79 -0.26
CA MET A 1 14.59 23.00 -1.05
C MET A 1 14.57 21.53 -0.66
N LEU A 2 15.71 20.83 -0.61
CA LEU A 2 15.81 19.42 -0.18
C LEU A 2 15.14 19.11 1.17
N TRP A 3 15.30 19.97 2.18
CA TRP A 3 14.70 19.77 3.50
C TRP A 3 13.17 19.88 3.53
N MET A 4 12.59 20.73 2.67
CA MET A 4 11.14 20.83 2.50
C MET A 4 10.59 19.61 1.78
N LEU A 5 11.29 19.13 0.74
CA LEU A 5 10.94 17.89 0.05
C LEU A 5 11.00 16.71 1.01
N LEU A 6 12.08 16.58 1.79
CA LEU A 6 12.21 15.53 2.81
C LEU A 6 11.04 15.54 3.79
N ARG A 7 10.73 16.71 4.38
CA ARG A 7 9.60 16.84 5.31
C ARG A 7 8.27 16.50 4.67
N PHE A 8 8.04 16.93 3.42
CA PHE A 8 6.83 16.65 2.66
C PHE A 8 6.68 15.14 2.39
N TYR A 9 7.75 14.47 1.94
CA TYR A 9 7.74 13.02 1.76
C TYR A 9 7.56 12.26 3.08
N CYS A 10 8.18 12.72 4.17
CA CYS A 10 7.97 12.14 5.51
C CYS A 10 6.53 12.31 5.99
N THR A 11 5.90 13.47 5.77
CA THR A 11 4.50 13.70 6.15
C THR A 11 3.55 12.86 5.31
N LEU A 12 3.82 12.69 4.01
CA LEU A 12 3.08 11.77 3.15
C LEU A 12 3.25 10.31 3.57
N LEU A 13 4.46 9.90 3.94
CA LEU A 13 4.73 8.56 4.49
C LEU A 13 3.89 8.31 5.74
N VAL A 14 3.96 9.20 6.73
CA VAL A 14 3.21 9.10 7.99
C VAL A 14 1.70 9.09 7.74
N ARG A 15 1.21 9.93 6.82
CA ARG A 15 -0.21 9.97 6.44
C ARG A 15 -0.65 8.71 5.69
N SER A 16 0.25 8.07 4.94
CA SER A 16 -0.03 6.76 4.33
C SER A 16 -0.12 5.64 5.37
N PHE A 17 0.60 5.77 6.50
CA PHE A 17 0.56 4.83 7.60
C PHE A 17 -0.72 4.97 8.44
N PHE A 18 -1.29 6.16 8.53
CA PHE A 18 -2.53 6.38 9.27
C PHE A 18 -3.72 5.69 8.58
N PRO A 19 -4.55 4.94 9.34
CA PRO A 19 -5.77 4.35 8.82
C PRO A 19 -6.68 5.45 8.27
N ARG A 20 -7.22 5.24 7.07
CA ARG A 20 -8.08 6.21 6.39
C ARG A 20 -9.41 6.24 7.15
N GLU A 21 -9.91 7.43 7.50
CA GLU A 21 -11.13 7.64 8.32
C GLU A 21 -12.38 6.86 7.87
N SER A 22 -12.41 6.36 6.63
CA SER A 22 -13.38 5.36 6.15
C SER A 22 -13.44 4.04 6.95
N GLU A 23 -12.49 3.81 7.87
CA GLU A 23 -12.49 2.67 8.81
C GLU A 23 -13.35 2.90 10.06
N ILE A 24 -13.79 4.13 10.34
CA ILE A 24 -14.60 4.50 11.51
C ILE A 24 -16.10 4.49 11.18
N ALA A 25 -16.45 4.53 9.90
CA ALA A 25 -17.84 4.42 9.45
C ALA A 25 -18.33 2.98 9.66
N LEU A 26 -19.27 2.81 10.59
CA LEU A 26 -20.02 1.56 10.80
C LEU A 26 -20.60 1.08 9.45
N PRO A 27 -20.45 -0.21 9.12
CA PRO A 27 -20.99 -0.74 7.86
C PRO A 27 -22.51 -0.58 7.87
N ASP A 28 -23.04 0.10 6.87
CA ASP A 28 -24.48 0.17 6.61
C ASP A 28 -24.93 -1.19 6.07
N GLU A 29 -25.93 -1.81 6.70
CA GLU A 29 -26.34 -3.20 6.40
C GLU A 29 -26.96 -3.33 5.00
N SER A 30 -27.25 -2.22 4.30
CA SER A 30 -27.83 -2.21 2.96
C SER A 30 -26.83 -2.35 1.80
N ASP A 31 -25.51 -2.35 2.05
CA ASP A 31 -24.51 -2.47 0.98
C ASP A 31 -24.18 -3.94 0.67
N SER A 32 -24.49 -4.38 -0.56
CA SER A 32 -24.08 -5.69 -1.10
C SER A 32 -22.55 -5.87 -1.23
N HIS A 33 -21.77 -4.86 -0.87
CA HIS A 33 -20.31 -4.80 -0.93
C HIS A 33 -19.59 -5.14 0.39
N LEU A 34 -20.30 -5.66 1.41
CA LEU A 34 -19.75 -6.07 2.72
C LEU A 34 -18.51 -6.98 2.63
N ARG A 35 -18.32 -7.72 1.52
CA ARG A 35 -17.17 -8.59 1.29
C ARG A 35 -15.83 -7.82 1.19
N ARG A 36 -15.84 -6.57 0.73
CA ARG A 36 -14.63 -5.70 0.65
C ARG A 36 -14.25 -5.06 1.99
N TYR A 37 -15.14 -5.11 2.98
CA TYR A 37 -14.98 -4.51 4.30
C TYR A 37 -14.56 -5.50 5.39
N SER A 38 -14.31 -6.77 5.04
CA SER A 38 -13.79 -7.73 6.02
C SER A 38 -12.41 -7.29 6.51
N ARG A 39 -12.22 -7.29 7.83
CA ARG A 39 -10.96 -7.00 8.51
C ARG A 39 -9.77 -7.78 7.92
N SER A 40 -10.02 -8.97 7.39
CA SER A 40 -9.03 -9.78 6.66
C SER A 40 -8.49 -9.09 5.40
N TYR A 41 -9.37 -8.48 4.60
CA TYR A 41 -8.98 -7.74 3.38
C TYR A 41 -8.18 -6.47 3.73
N GLN A 42 -8.53 -5.79 4.82
CA GLN A 42 -7.78 -4.62 5.30
C GLN A 42 -6.36 -4.97 5.76
N ILE A 43 -6.21 -6.08 6.49
CA ILE A 43 -4.89 -6.57 6.90
C ILE A 43 -4.03 -6.89 5.68
N LYS A 44 -4.60 -7.59 4.68
CA LYS A 44 -3.87 -7.91 3.44
C LYS A 44 -3.50 -6.68 2.62
N ARG A 45 -4.38 -5.68 2.54
CA ARG A 45 -4.07 -4.41 1.90
C ARG A 45 -2.93 -3.66 2.61
N ASN A 46 -2.85 -3.73 3.94
CA ASN A 46 -1.73 -3.18 4.69
C ASN A 46 -0.41 -3.92 4.40
N TRP A 47 -0.45 -5.24 4.22
CA TRP A 47 0.71 -6.01 3.77
C TRP A 47 1.21 -5.56 2.40
N VAL A 48 0.31 -5.43 1.42
CA VAL A 48 0.65 -4.92 0.09
C VAL A 48 1.25 -3.52 0.16
N LYS A 49 0.69 -2.64 0.99
CA LYS A 49 1.23 -1.29 1.22
C LYS A 49 2.67 -1.33 1.75
N ASN A 50 2.93 -2.16 2.77
CA ASN A 50 4.26 -2.29 3.36
C ASN A 50 5.28 -2.85 2.36
N ILE A 51 4.88 -3.82 1.52
CA ILE A 51 5.72 -4.35 0.44
C ILE A 51 6.10 -3.24 -0.54
N TRP A 52 5.13 -2.41 -0.95
CA TRP A 52 5.38 -1.29 -1.85
C TRP A 52 6.28 -0.21 -1.24
N ILE A 53 6.13 0.08 0.06
CA ILE A 53 7.01 1.00 0.77
C ILE A 53 8.44 0.47 0.79
N ALA A 54 8.63 -0.80 1.16
CA ALA A 54 9.95 -1.43 1.19
C ALA A 54 10.60 -1.48 -0.20
N ALA A 55 9.83 -1.84 -1.24
CA ALA A 55 10.30 -1.88 -2.61
C ALA A 55 10.69 -0.48 -3.12
N SER A 56 9.88 0.54 -2.82
CA SER A 56 10.17 1.93 -3.20
C SER A 56 11.43 2.45 -2.50
N LEU A 57 11.65 2.09 -1.24
CA LEU A 57 12.88 2.42 -0.52
C LEU A 57 14.10 1.78 -1.20
N LEU A 58 13.99 0.51 -1.60
CA LEU A 58 15.05 -0.23 -2.28
C LEU A 58 15.37 0.38 -3.67
N MET A 59 14.34 0.82 -4.41
CA MET A 59 14.49 1.52 -5.69
C MET A 59 15.22 2.86 -5.54
N ILE A 60 15.00 3.58 -4.45
CA ILE A 60 15.70 4.84 -4.16
C ILE A 60 17.17 4.56 -3.81
N CYS A 61 17.46 3.49 -3.07
CA CYS A 61 18.83 3.08 -2.75
C CYS A 61 19.60 2.61 -3.99
N PHE A 62 18.94 1.92 -4.92
CA PHE A 62 19.54 1.37 -6.12
C PHE A 62 18.76 1.79 -7.37
N PRO A 63 18.97 3.02 -7.89
CA PRO A 63 18.20 3.58 -8.99
C PRO A 63 18.66 3.04 -10.36
N LEU A 64 18.89 1.73 -10.47
CA LEU A 64 19.15 1.08 -11.74
C LEU A 64 17.83 0.77 -12.43
N LEU A 65 17.64 1.29 -13.64
CA LEU A 65 16.45 1.08 -14.47
C LEU A 65 16.02 -0.40 -14.57
N PRO A 66 16.89 -1.39 -14.87
CA PRO A 66 16.48 -2.79 -14.92
C PRO A 66 16.06 -3.34 -13.56
N PHE A 67 16.67 -2.87 -12.47
CA PHE A 67 16.34 -3.29 -11.11
C PHE A 67 14.97 -2.76 -10.67
N VAL A 68 14.70 -1.48 -10.96
CA VAL A 68 13.41 -0.85 -10.70
C VAL A 68 12.29 -1.57 -11.47
N LEU A 69 12.49 -1.84 -12.76
CA LEU A 69 11.50 -2.55 -13.58
C LEU A 69 11.22 -3.96 -13.04
N GLY A 70 12.27 -4.72 -12.71
CA GLY A 70 12.12 -6.05 -12.13
C GLY A 70 11.35 -6.03 -10.82
N LEU A 71 11.68 -5.11 -9.92
CA LEU A 71 10.98 -4.94 -8.66
C LEU A 71 9.53 -4.51 -8.83
N VAL A 72 9.23 -3.50 -9.66
CA VAL A 72 7.85 -3.02 -9.87
C VAL A 72 6.96 -4.14 -10.40
N LEU A 73 7.45 -4.90 -11.38
CA LEU A 73 6.70 -6.03 -11.94
C LEU A 73 6.48 -7.11 -10.89
N PHE A 74 7.54 -7.51 -10.19
CA PHE A 74 7.47 -8.53 -9.15
C PHE A 74 6.52 -8.14 -8.00
N THR A 75 6.63 -6.91 -7.50
CA THR A 75 5.75 -6.41 -6.42
C THR A 75 4.31 -6.27 -6.89
N SER A 76 4.07 -5.95 -8.16
CA SER A 76 2.73 -5.91 -8.74
C SER A 76 2.11 -7.31 -8.80
N PHE A 77 2.85 -8.30 -9.31
CA PHE A 77 2.41 -9.70 -9.30
C PHE A 77 2.13 -10.20 -7.89
N LEU A 78 3.02 -9.91 -6.93
CA LEU A 78 2.84 -10.31 -5.54
C LEU A 78 1.63 -9.61 -4.90
N SER A 79 1.39 -8.33 -5.23
CA SER A 79 0.22 -7.59 -4.78
C SER A 79 -1.07 -8.23 -5.27
N PHE A 80 -1.11 -8.63 -6.55
CA PHE A 80 -2.25 -9.33 -7.12
C PHE A 80 -2.42 -10.71 -6.51
N ALA A 81 -1.37 -11.51 -6.36
CA ALA A 81 -1.45 -12.84 -5.76
C ALA A 81 -1.98 -12.80 -4.31
N ILE A 82 -1.51 -11.84 -3.50
CA ILE A 82 -1.97 -11.66 -2.11
C ILE A 82 -3.45 -11.27 -2.05
N LEU A 83 -3.91 -10.43 -2.98
CA LEU A 83 -5.33 -10.05 -3.08
C LEU A 83 -6.19 -11.18 -3.65
N ASP A 84 -5.68 -11.93 -4.62
CA ASP A 84 -6.39 -13.01 -5.32
C ASP A 84 -6.64 -14.22 -4.40
N GLU A 85 -5.71 -14.53 -3.49
CA GLU A 85 -5.90 -15.51 -2.42
C GLU A 85 -7.11 -15.22 -1.48
N THR A 86 -7.85 -14.12 -1.67
CA THR A 86 -9.08 -13.83 -0.92
C THR A 86 -10.37 -13.81 -1.73
N ALA A 87 -10.31 -14.07 -3.04
CA ALA A 87 -11.49 -14.12 -3.91
C ALA A 87 -12.37 -15.35 -3.61
#